data_AF-A0A4Q5SPW7-F1
#
_entry.id   AF-A0A4Q5SPW7-F1
#
_cell.length_a   1.000
_cell.length_b   1.000
_cell.length_c   1.000
_cell.angle_alpha   90.00
_cell.angle_beta   90.00
_cell.angle_gamma   90.00
#
_symmetry.space_group_name_H-M   'P 1'
#
loop_
_entity.id
_entity.type
_entity.pdbx_description
1 polymer ?
#
loop_
_entity_poly.entity_id
_entity_poly.type
_entity_poly.pdbx_seq_one_letter_code
_entity_poly.pdbx_strand_id
1 'polypeptide(L)'
;ALWMLVPGPLPLLLVAAAMGMENGVFARDGEVAIGVSYMTGSLVRMAQRLAGALMGDPERWAFVPHLMLWLGFAVGVVLGAKVGLAAADAALWIAALAAGGLTLVAAGLTRGATR
;
A
#
# COMPACT_ATOMS: atom_id res chain seq x y z
N ALA A 1 -26.22 13.32 14.82
CA ALA A 1 -25.32 12.26 15.34
C ALA A 1 -24.92 11.26 14.26
N LEU A 2 -25.85 10.58 13.56
CA LEU A 2 -25.51 9.55 12.56
C LEU A 2 -24.79 10.08 11.30
N TRP A 3 -25.08 11.31 10.86
CA TRP A 3 -24.37 11.97 9.76
C TRP A 3 -22.89 12.30 10.04
N MET A 4 -22.47 12.24 11.32
CA MET A 4 -21.05 12.34 11.70
C MET A 4 -20.34 10.98 11.63
N LEU A 5 -21.09 9.88 11.65
CA LEU A 5 -20.59 8.50 11.54
C LEU A 5 -20.49 8.01 10.09
N VAL A 6 -21.26 8.62 9.19
CA VAL A 6 -21.17 8.38 7.73
C VAL A 6 -20.90 9.72 7.05
N PRO A 7 -19.67 10.24 7.15
CA PRO A 7 -19.30 11.45 6.44
C PRO A 7 -19.58 11.27 4.94
N GLY A 8 -20.20 12.27 4.33
CA GLY A 8 -20.45 12.28 2.89
C GLY A 8 -19.14 12.21 2.08
N PRO A 9 -19.22 11.98 0.76
CA PRO A 9 -18.04 11.81 -0.09
C PRO A 9 -17.13 13.04 -0.07
N LEU A 10 -17.69 14.25 0.01
CA LEU A 10 -16.93 15.50 0.06
C LEU A 10 -16.01 15.59 1.30
N PRO A 11 -16.51 15.47 2.55
CA PRO A 11 -15.65 15.41 3.73
C PRO A 11 -14.57 14.33 3.66
N LEU A 12 -14.88 13.14 3.13
CA LEU A 12 -13.91 12.06 2.98
C LEU A 12 -12.77 12.43 2.02
N LEU A 13 -13.11 13.06 0.88
CA LEU A 13 -12.11 13.54 -0.08
C LEU A 13 -11.23 14.63 0.52
N LEU A 14 -11.80 15.56 1.28
CA LEU A 14 -11.05 16.62 1.95
C LEU A 14 -10.10 16.08 3.01
N VAL A 15 -10.54 15.10 3.82
CA VAL A 15 -9.69 14.41 4.81
C VAL A 15 -8.59 13.61 4.12
N ALA A 16 -8.90 12.87 3.05
CA ALA A 16 -7.91 12.14 2.28
C ALA A 16 -6.85 13.09 1.67
N ALA A 17 -7.28 14.23 1.15
CA ALA A 17 -6.39 15.27 0.63
C ALA A 17 -5.52 15.86 1.75
N ALA A 18 -6.11 16.21 2.90
CA ALA A 18 -5.38 16.74 4.05
C ALA A 18 -4.32 15.75 4.57
N MET A 19 -4.69 14.47 4.71
CA MET A 19 -3.79 13.40 5.14
C MET A 19 -2.67 13.17 4.10
N GLY A 20 -2.99 13.27 2.81
CA GLY A 20 -2.00 13.21 1.74
C GLY A 20 -1.01 14.39 1.78
N MET A 21 -1.52 15.61 2.02
CA MET A 21 -0.70 16.81 2.16
C MET A 21 0.20 16.76 3.40
N GLU A 22 -0.31 16.30 4.54
CA GLU A 22 0.47 16.09 5.77
C GLU A 22 1.68 15.19 5.50
N ASN A 23 1.48 14.05 4.82
CA ASN A 23 2.56 13.14 4.45
C ASN A 23 3.55 13.77 3.44
N GLY A 24 3.11 14.73 2.63
CA GLY A 24 3.93 15.47 1.68
C GLY A 24 4.83 16.53 2.32
N VAL A 25 4.40 17.16 3.42
CA VAL A 25 5.17 18.20 4.13
C VAL A 25 6.45 17.62 4.76
N PHE A 26 6.46 16.32 5.08
CA PHE A 26 7.63 15.62 5.61
C PHE A 26 8.57 15.06 4.52
N ALA A 27 8.33 15.36 3.24
CA ALA A 27 9.27 15.05 2.18
C ALA A 27 10.46 16.02 2.23
N ARG A 28 11.64 15.53 2.59
CA ARG A 28 12.92 16.25 2.44
C ARG A 28 13.70 15.63 1.29
N ASP A 29 14.25 16.46 0.41
CA ASP A 29 15.15 16.04 -0.67
C ASP A 29 14.54 15.07 -1.70
N GLY A 30 13.26 15.24 -2.05
CA GLY A 30 12.61 14.45 -3.10
C GLY A 30 12.31 12.99 -2.73
N GLU A 31 12.75 12.54 -1.55
CA GLU A 31 12.38 11.25 -0.97
C GLU A 31 11.65 11.44 0.36
N VAL A 32 10.44 10.88 0.46
CA VAL A 32 9.65 10.90 1.69
C VAL A 32 10.41 10.12 2.77
N ALA A 33 11.11 10.80 3.68
CA ALA A 33 11.99 10.13 4.63
C ALA A 33 11.21 9.30 5.66
N ILE A 34 10.00 9.70 6.07
CA ILE A 34 9.25 8.97 7.10
C ILE A 34 7.75 9.17 6.85
N GLY A 35 7.08 8.15 6.30
CA GLY A 35 5.63 8.08 6.45
C GLY A 35 5.33 7.87 7.93
N VAL A 36 4.67 8.83 8.57
CA VAL A 36 4.31 8.78 10.02
C VAL A 36 3.45 7.55 10.34
N SER A 37 2.93 6.87 9.31
CA SER A 37 2.47 5.48 9.37
C SER A 37 3.13 4.68 8.23
N TYR A 38 3.98 3.71 8.57
CA TYR A 38 4.81 2.91 7.65
C TYR A 38 4.07 2.37 6.39
N MET A 39 2.74 2.18 6.47
CA MET A 39 1.91 1.66 5.38
C MET A 39 1.48 2.72 4.34
N THR A 40 1.18 3.95 4.77
CA THR A 40 0.60 5.00 3.91
C THR A 40 1.65 5.63 2.98
N GLY A 41 2.94 5.49 3.30
CA GLY A 41 4.02 6.00 2.47
C GLY A 41 4.07 5.41 1.06
N SER A 42 3.62 4.16 0.87
CA SER A 42 3.58 3.52 -0.46
C SER A 42 2.56 4.18 -1.40
N LEU A 43 1.36 4.48 -0.88
CA LEU A 43 0.29 5.17 -1.61
C LEU A 43 0.66 6.63 -1.92
N VAL A 44 1.28 7.32 -0.98
CA VAL A 44 1.75 8.69 -1.18
C VAL A 44 2.81 8.72 -2.28
N ARG A 45 3.80 7.80 -2.24
CA ARG A 45 4.81 7.66 -3.30
C ARG A 45 4.20 7.29 -4.65
N MET A 46 3.19 6.40 -4.67
CA MET A 46 2.44 6.09 -5.89
C MET A 46 1.81 7.36 -6.49
N ALA A 47 1.13 8.15 -5.67
CA ALA A 47 0.46 9.38 -6.09
C ALA A 47 1.48 10.43 -6.58
N GLN A 48 2.60 10.59 -5.89
CA GLN A 48 3.68 11.50 -6.30
C GLN A 48 4.27 11.10 -7.66
N ARG A 49 4.59 9.81 -7.85
CA ARG A 49 5.14 9.30 -9.12
C ARG A 49 4.12 9.35 -10.25
N LEU A 50 2.84 9.15 -9.95
CA LEU A 50 1.76 9.31 -10.92
C LEU A 50 1.61 10.79 -11.32
N ALA A 51 1.68 11.71 -10.37
CA ALA A 51 1.66 13.16 -10.65
C ALA A 51 2.86 13.57 -11.51
N GLY A 52 4.06 13.07 -11.21
CA GLY A 52 5.25 13.26 -12.05
C GLY A 52 5.03 12.74 -13.48
N ALA A 53 4.53 11.52 -13.64
CA ALA A 53 4.21 10.94 -14.94
C ALA A 53 3.20 11.79 -15.75
N LEU A 54 2.19 12.37 -15.08
CA LEU A 54 1.22 13.28 -15.70
C LEU A 54 1.83 14.65 -16.06
N MET A 55 2.82 15.11 -15.30
CA MET A 55 3.57 16.35 -15.55
C MET A 55 4.70 16.18 -16.59
N GLY A 56 4.87 14.98 -17.15
CA GLY A 56 5.82 14.71 -18.24
C GLY A 56 7.17 14.15 -17.81
N ASP A 57 7.28 13.65 -16.57
CA ASP A 57 8.48 12.99 -16.06
C ASP A 57 8.87 11.79 -16.97
N PRO A 58 10.16 11.58 -17.31
CA PRO A 58 10.57 10.52 -18.23
C PRO A 58 10.17 9.11 -17.75
N GLU A 59 10.14 8.90 -16.43
CA GLU A 59 9.78 7.63 -15.81
C GLU A 59 8.27 7.47 -15.61
N ARG A 60 7.50 7.47 -16.70
CA ARG A 60 6.02 7.42 -16.69
C ARG A 60 5.41 6.24 -15.92
N TRP A 61 6.16 5.16 -15.72
CA TRP A 61 5.70 3.93 -15.07
C TRP A 61 6.23 3.74 -13.65
N ALA A 62 6.93 4.74 -13.10
CA ALA A 62 7.55 4.66 -11.76
C ALA A 62 6.52 4.43 -10.63
N PHE A 63 5.24 4.75 -10.86
CA PHE A 63 4.13 4.50 -9.93
C PHE A 63 3.65 3.04 -9.90
N VAL A 64 3.90 2.25 -10.95
CA VAL A 64 3.39 0.88 -11.09
C VAL A 64 3.83 -0.05 -9.97
N PRO A 65 5.12 -0.11 -9.56
CA PRO A 65 5.52 -0.99 -8.46
C PRO A 65 4.80 -0.68 -7.15
N HIS A 66 4.52 0.60 -6.89
CA HIS A 66 3.80 1.05 -5.70
C HIS A 66 2.32 0.67 -5.77
N LEU A 67 1.70 0.79 -6.95
CA LEU A 67 0.34 0.33 -7.19
C LEU A 67 0.21 -1.19 -7.03
N MET A 68 1.16 -1.96 -7.58
CA MET A 68 1.17 -3.42 -7.44
C MET A 68 1.33 -3.85 -5.98
N LEU A 69 2.16 -3.16 -5.21
CA LEU A 69 2.29 -3.41 -3.77
C LEU A 69 0.97 -3.17 -3.03
N TRP A 70 0.28 -2.07 -3.34
CA TRP A 70 -1.01 -1.77 -2.73
C TRP A 70 -2.09 -2.79 -3.12
N LEU A 71 -2.15 -3.20 -4.39
CA LEU A 71 -3.06 -4.24 -4.86
C LEU A 71 -2.78 -5.60 -4.19
N GLY A 72 -1.50 -5.96 -4.02
CA GLY A 72 -1.11 -7.17 -3.29
C GLY A 72 -1.64 -7.17 -1.85
N PHE A 73 -1.54 -6.03 -1.16
CA PHE A 73 -2.12 -5.86 0.17
C PHE A 73 -3.65 -6.00 0.16
N ALA A 74 -4.35 -5.30 -0.75
CA ALA A 74 -5.80 -5.35 -0.85
C ALA A 74 -6.31 -6.78 -1.12
N VAL A 75 -5.66 -7.50 -2.04
CA VAL A 75 -5.96 -8.93 -2.31
C VAL A 75 -5.70 -9.78 -1.07
N GLY A 76 -4.59 -9.57 -0.37
CA GLY A 76 -4.26 -10.27 0.87
C GLY A 76 -5.32 -10.07 1.96
N VAL A 77 -5.84 -8.85 2.14
CA VAL A 77 -6.93 -8.55 3.07
C VAL A 77 -8.21 -9.29 2.70
N VAL A 78 -8.61 -9.26 1.43
CA VAL A 78 -9.82 -9.95 0.95
C VAL A 78 -9.69 -11.46 1.12
N LEU A 79 -8.56 -12.04 0.76
CA LEU A 79 -8.30 -13.47 0.94
C LEU A 79 -8.28 -13.86 2.42
N GLY A 80 -7.60 -13.07 3.26
CA GLY A 80 -7.56 -13.29 4.71
C GLY A 80 -8.93 -13.22 5.35
N ALA A 81 -9.77 -12.26 4.95
CA ALA A 81 -11.16 -12.18 5.41
C ALA A 81 -11.97 -13.40 4.99
N LYS A 82 -11.86 -13.86 3.74
CA LYS A 82 -12.56 -15.06 3.27
C LYS A 82 -12.11 -16.32 4.03
N VAL A 83 -10.82 -16.48 4.27
CA VAL A 83 -10.28 -17.61 5.04
C VAL A 83 -10.74 -17.53 6.50
N GLY A 84 -10.72 -16.36 7.12
CA GLY A 84 -11.19 -16.16 8.49
C GLY A 84 -12.68 -16.49 8.65
N LEU A 85 -13.51 -16.18 7.65
CA LEU A 85 -14.93 -16.54 7.65
C LEU A 85 -15.17 -18.04 7.41
N ALA A 86 -14.31 -18.70 6.62
CA ALA A 86 -14.49 -20.10 6.24
C ALA A 86 -13.87 -21.10 7.24
N ALA A 87 -12.76 -20.73 7.88
CA ALA A 87 -11.97 -21.61 8.74
C ALA A 87 -11.23 -20.80 9.82
N ALA A 88 -11.98 -20.19 10.74
CA ALA A 88 -11.45 -19.27 11.74
C ALA A 88 -10.33 -19.87 12.62
N ASP A 89 -10.45 -21.15 12.96
CA ASP A 89 -9.50 -21.92 13.76
C ASP A 89 -8.18 -22.20 13.01
N ALA A 90 -8.25 -22.44 11.69
CA ALA A 90 -7.09 -22.69 10.85
C ALA A 90 -6.53 -21.44 10.17
N ALA A 91 -7.23 -20.30 10.22
CA ALA A 91 -6.93 -19.11 9.42
C ALA A 91 -5.50 -18.60 9.64
N LEU A 92 -5.04 -18.57 10.89
CA LEU A 92 -3.69 -18.12 11.22
C LEU A 92 -2.61 -19.10 10.73
N TRP A 93 -2.89 -20.40 10.77
CA TRP A 93 -1.97 -21.42 10.24
C TRP A 93 -1.84 -21.32 8.71
N ILE A 94 -2.97 -21.15 8.02
CA ILE A 94 -3.00 -20.95 6.57
C ILE A 94 -2.22 -19.68 6.19
N ALA A 95 -2.43 -18.59 6.92
CA ALA A 95 -1.70 -17.33 6.71
C ALA A 95 -0.19 -17.50 6.94
N ALA A 96 0.20 -18.22 8.00
CA ALA A 96 1.62 -18.49 8.30
C ALA A 96 2.30 -19.32 7.22
N LEU A 97 1.64 -20.38 6.72
CA LEU A 97 2.16 -21.21 5.63
C LEU A 97 2.30 -20.41 4.33
N ALA A 98 1.31 -19.57 3.99
CA ALA A 98 1.36 -18.71 2.83
C ALA A 98 2.52 -17.70 2.92
N ALA A 99 2.68 -17.03 4.07
CA ALA A 99 3.78 -16.09 4.31
C ALA A 99 5.15 -16.79 4.25
N GLY A 100 5.27 -17.98 4.82
CA GLY A 100 6.48 -18.81 4.72
C GLY A 100 6.83 -19.16 3.27
N GLY A 101 5.84 -19.60 2.48
CA GLY A 101 6.03 -19.90 1.06
C GLY A 101 6.47 -18.68 0.24
N LEU A 102 5.81 -17.53 0.43
CA LEU A 102 6.21 -16.26 -0.19
C LEU A 102 7.64 -15.84 0.19
N THR A 103 8.03 -16.05 1.44
CA THR A 103 9.39 -15.76 1.91
C THR A 103 10.43 -16.63 1.19
N LEU A 104 10.15 -17.92 1.01
CA LEU A 104 11.03 -18.84 0.28
C LEU A 104 11.16 -18.45 -1.20
N VAL A 105 10.05 -18.09 -1.85
CA VAL A 105 10.05 -17.60 -3.23
C VAL A 105 10.89 -16.32 -3.34
N ALA A 106 10.66 -15.34 -2.47
CA ALA A 106 11.42 -14.09 -2.45
C ALA A 106 12.92 -14.32 -2.19
N ALA A 107 13.26 -15.24 -1.29
CA ALA A 107 14.64 -15.63 -1.03
C ALA A 107 15.28 -16.30 -2.26
N GLY A 108 14.52 -17.08 -3.03
CA GLY A 108 14.99 -17.66 -4.30
C GLY A 108 15.28 -16.59 -5.36
N LEU A 109 14.36 -15.64 -5.52
CA LEU A 109 14.48 -14.55 -6.50
C LEU A 109 15.65 -13.61 -6.18
N THR A 110 15.86 -13.27 -4.91
CA THR A 110 16.95 -12.37 -4.49
C THR A 110 18.33 -13.02 -4.60
N ARG A 111 18.46 -14.31 -4.30
CA ARG A 111 19.71 -15.06 -4.47
C ARG A 111 20.16 -15.17 -5.93
N GLY A 112 19.22 -15.18 -6.87
CA GLY A 112 19.51 -15.19 -8.31
C GLY A 112 19.99 -13.84 -8.86
N ALA A 113 19.56 -12.72 -8.25
CA ALA A 113 19.94 -11.37 -8.69
C ALA A 113 21.33 -10.92 -8.20
N THR A 114 21.88 -11.60 -7.19
CA THR A 114 23.22 -11.32 -6.63
C THR A 114 24.35 -12.15 -7.25
N ARG A 115 24.05 -12.99 -8.24
CA ARG A 115 25.05 -13.72 -9.05
C ARG A 115 25.11 -13.11 -10.44
#